data_AF-A0A946AYL5-F1
#
_entry.id   AF-A0A946AYL5-F1
#
_cell.length_a   1.000
_cell.length_b   1.000
_cell.length_c   1.000
_cell.angle_alpha   90.00
_cell.angle_beta   90.00
_cell.angle_gamma   90.00
#
_symmetry.space_group_name_H-M   'P 1'
#
loop_
_entity.id
_entity.type
_entity.pdbx_description
1 polymer ?
#
loop_
_entity_poly.entity_id
_entity_poly.type
_entity_poly.pdbx_seq_one_letter_code
_entity_poly.pdbx_strand_id
1 'polypeptide(L)' 'MNSDTKIINNFKKICICRSIKGGTILKAMEDGALSFEALRRKIRVGTGNCKAKRCRENIEKMVSEFKKDQSVSLKT' A
#
# COMPACT_ATOMS: atom_id res chain seq x y z
N MET A 1 -9.74 -3.27 -15.88
CA MET A 1 -9.89 -3.77 -14.50
C MET A 1 -11.20 -3.24 -13.95
N ASN A 2 -12.15 -4.11 -13.60
CA ASN A 2 -13.48 -3.70 -13.11
C ASN A 2 -13.38 -2.94 -11.77
N SER A 3 -14.23 -1.93 -11.61
CA SER A 3 -14.37 -1.08 -10.44
C SER A 3 -14.56 -1.86 -9.14
N ASP A 4 -15.26 -2.99 -9.19
CA ASP A 4 -15.61 -3.80 -8.02
C ASP A 4 -14.38 -4.41 -7.35
N THR A 5 -13.41 -4.88 -8.14
CA THR A 5 -12.17 -5.46 -7.63
C THR A 5 -11.32 -4.42 -6.89
N LYS A 6 -11.36 -3.16 -7.34
CA LYS A 6 -10.62 -2.05 -6.69
C LYS A 6 -11.22 -1.75 -5.32
N ILE A 7 -12.55 -1.75 -5.21
CA ILE A 7 -13.26 -1.56 -3.93
C ILE A 7 -12.94 -2.71 -2.97
N ILE A 8 -13.02 -3.97 -3.41
CA ILE A 8 -12.73 -5.14 -2.55
C ILE A 8 -11.30 -5.09 -1.99
N ASN A 9 -10.32 -4.76 -2.84
CA ASN A 9 -8.91 -4.66 -2.42
C ASN A 9 -8.68 -3.55 -1.38
N ASN A 10 -9.50 -2.50 -1.39
CA ASN A 10 -9.44 -1.42 -0.41
C ASN A 10 -9.72 -1.91 1.02
N PHE A 11 -10.61 -2.89 1.17
CA PHE A 11 -10.99 -3.45 2.46
C PHE A 11 -10.09 -4.59 2.94
N LYS A 12 -9.35 -5.24 2.02
CA LYS A 12 -8.44 -6.34 2.35
C LYS A 12 -7.34 -5.89 3.31
N LYS A 13 -7.11 -6.67 4.37
CA LYS A 13 -6.00 -6.45 5.30
C LYS A 13 -4.68 -6.86 4.64
N ILE A 14 -3.76 -5.91 4.49
CA ILE A 14 -2.42 -6.14 3.93
C ILE A 14 -1.43 -6.38 5.06
N CYS A 15 -1.41 -5.51 6.09
CA CYS A 15 -0.64 -5.77 7.30
C CYS A 15 -1.53 -6.47 8.33
N ILE A 16 -1.57 -7.80 8.26
CA ILE A 16 -2.49 -8.64 9.05
C ILE A 16 -2.28 -8.41 10.56
N CYS A 17 -1.04 -8.33 11.03
CA CYS A 17 -0.73 -8.16 12.47
C CYS A 17 -1.06 -6.76 13.02
N ARG A 18 -1.16 -5.73 12.17
CA ARG A 18 -1.61 -4.38 12.56
C ARG A 18 -3.02 -4.06 12.07
N SER A 19 -3.70 -5.02 11.45
CA SER A 19 -5.01 -4.84 10.82
C SER A 19 -5.09 -3.64 9.87
N ILE A 20 -4.00 -3.32 9.17
CA ILE A 20 -3.95 -2.21 8.21
C ILE A 20 -4.48 -2.70 6.86
N LYS A 21 -5.45 -1.96 6.32
CA LYS A 21 -6.14 -2.27 5.06
C LYS A 21 -5.42 -1.68 3.85
N GLY A 22 -5.68 -2.23 2.66
CA GLY A 22 -5.15 -1.74 1.40
C GLY A 22 -5.49 -0.26 1.15
N GLY A 23 -6.70 0.16 1.48
CA GLY A 23 -7.11 1.56 1.30
C GLY A 23 -6.39 2.57 2.19
N THR A 24 -6.01 2.17 3.40
CA THR A 24 -5.18 3.01 4.26
C THR A 24 -3.78 3.20 3.66
N ILE A 25 -3.24 2.16 3.03
CA ILE A 25 -1.94 2.21 2.35
C ILE A 25 -2.02 3.09 1.11
N LEU A 26 -3.04 2.90 0.26
CA LEU A 26 -3.25 3.70 -0.94
C LEU A 26 -3.42 5.19 -0.61
N LYS A 27 -4.26 5.53 0.37
CA LYS A 27 -4.42 6.92 0.83
C LYS A 27 -3.10 7.52 1.30
N ALA A 28 -2.29 6.76 2.04
CA ALA A 28 -0.97 7.24 2.47
C ALA A 28 -0.01 7.47 1.29
N MET A 29 -0.12 6.67 0.23
CA MET A 29 0.66 6.84 -1.00
C MET A 29 0.22 8.04 -1.83
N GLU A 30 -1.09 8.29 -1.91
CA GLU A 30 -1.67 9.52 -2.50
C GLU A 30 -1.17 10.77 -1.78
N ASP A 31 -1.04 10.70 -0.45
CA ASP A 31 -0.41 11.76 0.35
C ASP A 31 1.14 11.79 0.26
N GLY A 32 1.75 11.05 -0.68
CA GLY A 32 3.19 11.10 -0.97
C GLY A 32 4.08 10.08 -0.24
N ALA A 33 3.53 9.14 0.54
CA ALA A 33 4.34 8.09 1.19
C ALA A 33 4.72 6.97 0.19
N LEU A 34 5.66 7.26 -0.71
CA LEU A 34 6.02 6.42 -1.87
C LEU A 34 7.16 5.42 -1.61
N SER A 35 7.27 4.90 -0.39
CA SER A 35 8.19 3.81 -0.04
C SER A 35 7.70 3.05 1.17
N PHE A 36 8.16 1.81 1.35
CA PHE A 36 7.82 1.01 2.53
C PHE A 36 8.20 1.73 3.84
N GLU A 37 9.37 2.35 3.92
CA GLU A 37 9.80 3.07 5.12
C GLU A 37 8.99 4.35 5.36
N ALA A 38 8.59 5.07 4.30
CA ALA A 38 7.67 6.21 4.44
C ALA A 38 6.31 5.77 4.97
N LEU A 39 5.76 4.68 4.45
CA LEU A 39 4.51 4.08 4.94
C LEU A 39 4.65 3.59 6.38
N ARG A 40 5.79 2.97 6.72
CA ARG A 40 6.08 2.53 8.08
C ARG A 40 6.09 3.71 9.06
N ARG A 41 6.71 4.84 8.70
CA ARG A 41 6.72 6.04 9.53
C ARG A 41 5.33 6.66 9.66
N LYS A 42 4.57 6.72 8.56
CA LYS A 42 3.26 7.39 8.51
C LYS A 42 2.12 6.58 9.13
N ILE A 43 2.01 5.30 8.81
CA ILE A 43 0.88 4.44 9.19
C ILE A 43 1.28 3.19 9.98
N ARG A 44 2.56 3.09 10.40
CA ARG A 44 3.08 2.01 11.25
C ARG A 44 2.99 0.61 10.65
N VAL A 45 2.97 0.48 9.31
CA VAL A 45 3.06 -0.85 8.65
C VAL A 45 4.38 -1.54 8.99
N GLY A 46 4.32 -2.87 9.14
CA GLY A 46 5.51 -3.69 9.39
C GLY A 46 6.18 -3.47 10.75
N THR A 47 5.51 -2.83 11.70
CA THR A 47 5.98 -2.62 13.09
C THR A 47 5.42 -3.63 14.09
N GLY A 48 4.53 -4.55 13.66
CA GLY A 48 4.00 -5.60 14.53
C GLY A 48 4.98 -6.74 14.76
N ASN A 49 4.58 -7.72 15.59
CA ASN A 49 5.42 -8.85 16.01
C ASN A 49 6.04 -9.66 14.84
N CYS A 50 5.38 -9.69 13.67
CA CYS A 50 5.93 -10.37 12.50
C CYS A 50 7.10 -9.61 11.83
N LYS A 51 7.48 -8.42 12.29
CA LYS A 51 8.60 -7.60 11.79
C LYS A 51 8.59 -7.43 10.26
N ALA A 52 7.40 -7.15 9.71
CA ALA A 52 7.14 -6.99 8.27
C ALA A 52 7.30 -8.25 7.40
N LYS A 53 7.67 -9.41 7.94
CA LYS A 53 7.87 -10.66 7.18
C LYS A 53 6.69 -11.07 6.31
N ARG A 54 5.46 -10.68 6.68
CA ARG A 54 4.23 -11.08 5.99
C ARG A 54 3.66 -10.02 5.04
N CYS A 55 4.07 -8.76 5.15
CA CYS A 55 3.45 -7.66 4.41
C CYS A 55 4.42 -6.82 3.59
N ARG A 56 5.74 -6.93 3.82
CA ARG A 56 6.75 -6.09 3.15
C ARG A 56 6.68 -6.23 1.63
N GLU A 57 6.83 -7.45 1.13
CA GLU A 57 6.85 -7.72 -0.31
C GLU A 57 5.60 -7.21 -1.01
N ASN A 58 4.42 -7.47 -0.44
CA ASN A 58 3.15 -7.01 -1.00
C ASN A 58 3.06 -5.48 -1.02
N ILE A 59 3.47 -4.80 0.05
CA ILE A 59 3.47 -3.32 0.10
C ILE A 59 4.46 -2.73 -0.91
N GLU A 60 5.65 -3.31 -1.05
CA GLU A 60 6.65 -2.85 -2.02
C GLU A 60 6.14 -3.01 -3.46
N LYS A 61 5.44 -4.13 -3.75
CA LYS A 61 4.76 -4.33 -5.02
C LYS A 61 3.68 -3.27 -5.28
N MET A 62 2.80 -3.01 -4.29
CA MET A 62 1.78 -1.96 -4.39
C MET A 62 2.39 -0.58 -4.68
N VAL A 63 3.49 -0.23 -4.00
CA VAL A 63 4.21 1.04 -4.23
C VAL A 63 4.78 1.12 -5.64
N SER A 64 5.37 0.02 -6.13
CA SER A 64 5.92 -0.06 -7.49
C SER A 64 4.83 0.11 -8.56
N GLU A 65 3.70 -0.58 -8.40
CA GLU A 65 2.54 -0.48 -9.30
C GLU A 65 1.97 0.95 -9.31
N PHE A 66 1.77 1.56 -8.15
CA PHE A 66 1.27 2.93 -8.05
C PHE A 66 2.17 3.97 -8.73
N LYS A 67 3.50 3.82 -8.60
CA LYS A 67 4.45 4.70 -9.29
C LYS A 67 4.39 4.55 -10.81
N LYS A 68 4.21 3.31 -11.29
CA LYS A 68 4.02 3.05 -12.72
C LYS A 68 2.74 3.71 -13.22
N ASP A 69 1.63 3.57 -12.49
CA ASP A 69 0.35 4.19 -12.85
C ASP A 69 0.46 5.73 -12.90
N GLN A 70 1.13 6.37 -11.94
CA GLN A 70 1.40 7.82 -11.99
C GLN A 70 2.24 8.21 -13.21
N SER A 71 3.27 7.43 -13.55
CA SER A 71 4.14 7.73 -14.70
C SER A 71 3.42 7.62 -16.05
N VAL A 72 2.33 6.86 -16.12
CA VAL A 72 1.47 6.78 -17.31
C VAL A 72 0.52 7.97 -17.38
N SER A 73 -0.03 8.40 -16.24
CA SER A 73 -0.98 9.54 -16.19
C SER A 73 -0.35 10.91 -16.43
N LEU A 74 0.98 11.04 -16.29
CA LEU A 74 1.73 12.28 -16.55
C LEU A 74 2.23 12.41 -18.00
N LYS A 75 2.05 11.38 -18.85
CA LYS A 75 2.53 11.34 -20.24
C LYS A 75 1.44 11.61 -21.29
N THR A 76 0.24 11.96 -20.85
CA THR A 76 -0.89 12.47 -21.65
C THR A 76 -1.10 13.93 -21.36
#